data_AF-K2EEK8-F1
#
_entry.id   AF-K2EEK8-F1
#
_cell.length_a   1.000
_cell.length_b   1.000
_cell.length_c   1.000
_cell.angle_alpha   90.00
_cell.angle_beta   90.00
_cell.angle_gamma   90.00
#
_symmetry.space_group_name_H-M   'P 1'
#
loop_
_entity.id
_entity.type
_entity.pdbx_description
1 polymer ?
#
loop_
_entity_poly.entity_id
_entity_poly.type
_entity_poly.pdbx_seq_one_letter_code
_entity_poly.pdbx_strand_id
1 'polypeptide(L)'
;VVKRAAARCLARLSDKRLSRHAFRLLEVLEEAKDNTLRLSLLETLGNISDSTTTKEILLASVYLRPNERRKAEKILVKMGLKIVPLLISFTKDIGLPERARVLAGKILGQLALPQLQANLPDILDIEIERAYFYFYFGHTIQKKYPLYDLNMLESALLTGYQSVIDFIIHLLGAAGSSEDPELIVRGLHSRNEKTHSHAVESLEKTCDVRIFKLIAPLLDDLPLEDKMAACLKWQGDYPELSLSELLSKLEQSPSLFDRVVAVRLKAQLKMPNWREELREQMKHSDENFHQFAYELLEL
;
A
#
# COMPACT_ATOMS: atom_id res chain seq x y z
N VAL A 1 -0.80 -9.44 32.59
CA VAL A 1 0.36 -8.91 33.36
C VAL A 1 1.64 -9.68 33.06
N VAL A 2 1.65 -11.01 33.16
CA VAL A 2 2.84 -11.88 32.93
C VAL A 2 3.50 -11.66 31.57
N LYS A 3 2.75 -11.68 30.46
CA LYS A 3 3.30 -11.45 29.10
C LYS A 3 4.03 -10.11 28.97
N ARG A 4 3.54 -9.04 29.60
CA ARG A 4 4.21 -7.72 29.58
C ARG A 4 5.52 -7.73 30.36
N ALA A 5 5.54 -8.35 31.53
CA ALA A 5 6.75 -8.46 32.34
C ALA A 5 7.82 -9.28 31.61
N ALA A 6 7.44 -10.42 31.04
CA ALA A 6 8.32 -11.25 30.22
C ALA A 6 8.90 -10.47 29.03
N ALA A 7 8.06 -9.75 28.27
CA ALA A 7 8.53 -8.98 27.12
C ALA A 7 9.48 -7.84 27.51
N ARG A 8 9.27 -7.17 28.65
CA ARG A 8 10.22 -6.17 29.17
C ARG A 8 11.54 -6.79 29.58
N CYS A 9 11.52 -7.97 30.21
CA CYS A 9 12.74 -8.68 30.56
C CYS A 9 13.50 -9.10 29.30
N LEU A 10 12.81 -9.64 28.30
CA LEU A 10 13.39 -9.98 27.00
C LEU A 10 13.98 -8.74 26.31
N ALA A 11 13.28 -7.61 26.32
CA ALA A 11 13.79 -6.36 25.74
C ALA A 11 15.11 -5.92 26.40
N ARG A 12 15.28 -6.14 27.71
CA ARG A 12 16.53 -5.78 28.42
C ARG A 12 17.68 -6.76 28.19
N LEU A 13 17.36 -8.04 28.01
CA LEU A 13 18.36 -9.12 27.91
C LEU A 13 18.68 -9.52 26.47
N SER A 14 17.95 -8.99 25.49
CA SER A 14 18.09 -9.37 24.10
C SER A 14 19.34 -8.82 23.46
N ASP A 15 19.95 -9.65 22.64
CA ASP A 15 21.07 -9.33 21.78
C ASP A 15 20.96 -10.12 20.46
N LYS A 16 21.97 -9.98 19.60
CA LYS A 16 22.05 -10.65 18.30
C LYS A 16 22.02 -12.18 18.40
N ARG A 17 22.39 -12.79 19.54
CA ARG A 17 22.44 -14.26 19.71
C ARG A 17 21.03 -14.87 19.74
N LEU A 18 20.00 -14.05 19.98
CA LEU A 18 18.60 -14.47 19.96
C LEU A 18 17.96 -14.41 18.56
N SER A 19 18.74 -14.22 17.47
CA SER A 19 18.23 -14.20 16.08
C SER A 19 17.34 -15.40 15.74
N ARG A 20 17.65 -16.61 16.22
CA ARG A 20 16.80 -17.81 16.03
C ARG A 20 15.36 -17.68 16.57
N HIS A 21 15.08 -16.68 17.40
CA HIS A 21 13.75 -16.42 17.98
C HIS A 21 13.03 -15.24 17.30
N ALA A 22 13.64 -14.57 16.32
CA ALA A 22 13.10 -13.35 15.74
C ALA A 22 11.74 -13.57 15.06
N PHE A 23 11.58 -14.62 14.26
CA PHE A 23 10.30 -14.95 13.62
C PHE A 23 9.19 -15.29 14.63
N ARG A 24 9.53 -16.05 15.69
CA ARG A 24 8.56 -16.33 16.76
C ARG A 24 8.13 -15.06 17.50
N LEU A 25 9.03 -14.08 17.66
CA LEU A 25 8.68 -12.79 18.26
C LEU A 25 7.76 -11.96 17.35
N LEU A 26 7.89 -12.12 16.02
CA LEU A 26 7.00 -11.49 15.04
C LEU A 26 5.59 -12.09 15.08
N GLU A 27 5.46 -13.41 15.14
CA GLU A 27 4.16 -14.09 15.33
C GLU A 27 3.44 -13.54 16.59
N VAL A 28 4.18 -13.44 17.71
CA VAL A 28 3.62 -12.89 18.96
C VAL A 28 3.30 -11.40 18.84
N LEU A 29 4.04 -10.64 18.01
CA LEU A 29 3.79 -9.21 17.77
C LEU A 29 2.47 -9.00 17.01
N GLU A 30 2.20 -9.83 16.00
CA GLU A 30 1.00 -9.77 15.17
C GLU A 30 -0.26 -10.04 16.00
N GLU A 31 -0.24 -11.09 16.83
CA GLU A 31 -1.36 -11.44 17.73
C GLU A 31 -1.57 -10.45 18.88
N ALA A 32 -0.52 -9.73 19.28
CA ALA A 32 -0.59 -8.84 20.43
C ALA A 32 -1.53 -7.67 20.15
N LYS A 33 -2.51 -7.42 21.03
CA LYS A 33 -3.37 -6.21 20.98
C LYS A 33 -2.88 -5.08 21.91
N ASP A 34 -2.00 -5.41 22.86
CA ASP A 34 -1.51 -4.52 23.90
C ASP A 34 -0.30 -3.70 23.43
N ASN A 35 -0.43 -2.37 23.46
CA ASN A 35 0.60 -1.44 23.00
C ASN A 35 1.93 -1.57 23.76
N THR A 36 1.88 -1.83 25.07
CA THR A 36 3.11 -1.96 25.88
C THR A 36 3.86 -3.24 25.52
N LEU A 37 3.12 -4.32 25.30
CA LEU A 37 3.67 -5.59 24.82
C LEU A 37 4.31 -5.42 23.44
N ARG A 38 3.59 -4.83 22.47
CA ARG A 38 4.13 -4.58 21.12
C ARG A 38 5.41 -3.76 21.13
N LEU A 39 5.46 -2.67 21.89
CA LEU A 39 6.67 -1.85 22.01
C LEU A 39 7.87 -2.62 22.59
N SER A 40 7.62 -3.49 23.57
CA SER A 40 8.68 -4.32 24.18
C SER A 40 9.17 -5.41 23.22
N LEU A 41 8.26 -6.00 22.43
CA LEU A 41 8.61 -6.98 21.39
C LEU A 41 9.41 -6.32 20.26
N LEU A 42 8.98 -5.15 19.78
CA LEU A 42 9.72 -4.36 18.80
C LEU A 42 11.12 -4.01 19.33
N GLU A 43 11.24 -3.58 20.58
CA GLU A 43 12.55 -3.32 21.19
C GLU A 43 13.45 -4.57 21.22
N THR A 44 12.88 -5.73 21.56
CA THR A 44 13.57 -7.02 21.52
C THR A 44 14.07 -7.34 20.11
N LEU A 45 13.20 -7.22 19.10
CA LEU A 45 13.54 -7.40 17.68
C LEU A 45 14.64 -6.42 17.23
N GLY A 46 14.59 -5.18 17.72
CA GLY A 46 15.59 -4.15 17.44
C GLY A 46 16.97 -4.45 18.03
N ASN A 47 17.02 -5.07 19.20
CA ASN A 47 18.28 -5.50 19.82
C ASN A 47 18.87 -6.73 19.14
N ILE A 48 18.00 -7.64 18.68
CA ILE A 48 18.38 -8.78 17.84
C ILE A 48 18.96 -8.29 16.50
N SER A 49 18.34 -7.28 15.88
CA SER A 49 18.82 -6.62 14.65
C SER A 49 19.08 -7.58 13.48
N ASP A 50 18.26 -8.62 13.38
CA ASP A 50 18.31 -9.62 12.32
C ASP A 50 17.69 -9.07 11.03
N SER A 51 18.50 -8.86 10.00
CA SER A 51 18.05 -8.30 8.73
C SER A 51 17.15 -9.24 7.94
N THR A 52 17.16 -10.54 8.25
CA THR A 52 16.26 -11.49 7.60
C THR A 52 14.78 -11.22 7.92
N THR A 53 14.51 -10.48 9.00
CA THR A 53 13.15 -10.12 9.45
C THR A 53 12.61 -8.79 8.90
N THR A 54 13.34 -8.18 7.95
CA THR A 54 12.99 -6.85 7.41
C THR A 54 11.59 -6.85 6.79
N LYS A 55 11.25 -7.89 6.00
CA LYS A 55 9.97 -7.98 5.30
C LYS A 55 8.81 -8.07 6.30
N GLU A 56 8.96 -8.91 7.31
CA GLU A 56 7.93 -9.22 8.30
C GLU A 56 7.69 -8.02 9.21
N ILE A 57 8.74 -7.28 9.61
CA ILE A 57 8.57 -6.03 10.36
C ILE A 57 7.83 -4.98 9.52
N LEU A 58 8.12 -4.87 8.21
CA LEU A 58 7.41 -3.96 7.30
C LEU A 58 5.94 -4.35 7.15
N LEU A 59 5.63 -5.63 6.98
CA LEU A 59 4.25 -6.12 6.89
C LEU A 59 3.48 -5.89 8.19
N ALA A 60 4.07 -6.22 9.35
CA ALA A 60 3.47 -5.97 10.65
C ALA A 60 3.16 -4.46 10.85
N SER A 61 3.99 -3.56 10.30
CA SER A 61 3.85 -2.10 10.44
C SER A 61 2.52 -1.53 9.94
N VAL A 62 1.85 -2.24 9.03
CA VAL A 62 0.53 -1.87 8.49
C VAL A 62 -0.52 -1.80 9.60
N TYR A 63 -0.42 -2.70 10.59
CA TYR A 63 -1.35 -2.83 11.71
C TYR A 63 -0.83 -2.22 13.03
N LEU A 64 0.35 -1.59 13.00
CA LEU A 64 0.94 -0.89 14.14
C LEU A 64 0.35 0.51 14.32
N ARG A 65 0.23 0.92 15.59
CA ARG A 65 -0.12 2.29 15.98
C ARG A 65 0.99 3.28 15.60
N PRO A 66 0.74 4.60 15.54
CA PRO A 66 1.74 5.57 15.10
C PRO A 66 3.07 5.53 15.88
N ASN A 67 3.03 5.38 17.20
CA ASN A 67 4.21 5.23 18.05
C ASN A 67 4.97 3.92 17.82
N GLU A 68 4.25 2.80 17.65
CA GLU A 68 4.79 1.48 17.34
C GLU A 68 5.47 1.49 15.96
N ARG A 69 4.83 2.10 14.95
CA ARG A 69 5.38 2.25 13.61
C ARG A 69 6.66 3.07 13.59
N ARG A 70 6.71 4.19 14.34
CA ARG A 70 7.96 4.96 14.51
C ARG A 70 9.08 4.15 15.17
N LYS A 71 8.74 3.24 16.11
CA LYS A 71 9.74 2.34 16.71
C LYS A 71 10.22 1.32 15.67
N ALA A 72 9.34 0.72 14.88
CA ALA A 72 9.68 -0.19 13.78
C ALA A 72 10.60 0.50 12.74
N GLU A 73 10.27 1.73 12.33
CA GLU A 73 11.11 2.54 11.44
C GLU A 73 12.53 2.71 11.99
N LYS A 74 12.66 3.17 13.25
CA LYS A 74 13.98 3.34 13.91
C LYS A 74 14.78 2.04 13.99
N ILE A 75 14.10 0.91 14.20
CA ILE A 75 14.73 -0.42 14.25
C ILE A 75 15.31 -0.77 12.88
N LEU A 76 14.51 -0.62 11.82
CA LEU A 76 14.93 -0.93 10.46
C LEU A 76 16.06 0.00 10.00
N VAL A 77 16.00 1.29 10.31
CA VAL A 77 17.12 2.23 10.06
C VAL A 77 18.39 1.77 10.78
N LYS A 78 18.29 1.33 12.05
CA LYS A 78 19.43 0.83 12.82
C LYS A 78 20.05 -0.45 12.23
N MET A 79 19.31 -1.22 11.43
CA MET A 79 19.87 -2.37 10.72
C MET A 79 20.91 -1.95 9.66
N GLY A 80 20.85 -0.71 9.16
CA GLY A 80 21.86 -0.10 8.31
C GLY A 80 21.83 -0.58 6.85
N LEU A 81 22.91 -0.33 6.11
CA LEU A 81 22.96 -0.50 4.65
C LEU A 81 22.69 -1.94 4.14
N LYS A 82 22.83 -2.96 5.00
CA LYS A 82 22.59 -4.36 4.64
C LYS A 82 21.16 -4.66 4.18
N ILE A 83 20.18 -3.83 4.58
CA ILE A 83 18.78 -4.01 4.17
C ILE A 83 18.42 -3.22 2.90
N VAL A 84 19.31 -2.36 2.37
CA VAL A 84 19.04 -1.50 1.21
C VAL A 84 18.56 -2.29 -0.02
N PRO A 85 19.18 -3.40 -0.43
CA PRO A 85 18.69 -4.18 -1.57
C PRO A 85 17.25 -4.71 -1.36
N LEU A 86 16.93 -5.13 -0.13
CA LEU A 86 15.59 -5.59 0.23
C LEU A 86 14.58 -4.45 0.15
N LEU A 87 14.92 -3.27 0.69
CA LEU A 87 14.05 -2.09 0.64
C LEU A 87 13.75 -1.66 -0.80
N ILE A 88 14.74 -1.69 -1.70
CA ILE A 88 14.52 -1.43 -3.14
C ILE A 88 13.52 -2.44 -3.71
N SER A 89 13.71 -3.74 -3.44
CA SER A 89 12.77 -4.76 -3.94
C SER A 89 11.36 -4.56 -3.39
N PHE A 90 11.21 -4.20 -2.10
CA PHE A 90 9.91 -4.00 -1.49
C PHE A 90 9.22 -2.74 -2.01
N THR A 91 9.95 -1.66 -2.29
CA THR A 91 9.34 -0.48 -2.91
C THR A 91 8.78 -0.76 -4.31
N LYS A 92 9.39 -1.70 -5.06
CA LYS A 92 8.94 -2.11 -6.40
C LYS A 92 7.85 -3.20 -6.39
N ASP A 93 7.68 -3.92 -5.29
CA ASP A 93 6.76 -5.06 -5.19
C ASP A 93 5.31 -4.58 -5.00
N ILE A 94 4.54 -4.54 -6.09
CA ILE A 94 3.12 -4.17 -6.10
C ILE A 94 2.22 -5.16 -5.36
N GLY A 95 2.72 -6.35 -5.01
CA GLY A 95 2.00 -7.32 -4.18
C GLY A 95 2.06 -7.00 -2.68
N LEU A 96 2.90 -6.04 -2.26
CA LEU A 96 2.96 -5.57 -0.88
C LEU A 96 1.96 -4.43 -0.63
N PRO A 97 1.39 -4.34 0.59
CA PRO A 97 0.53 -3.21 0.96
C PRO A 97 1.26 -1.87 0.82
N GLU A 98 0.58 -0.86 0.27
CA GLU A 98 1.15 0.46 -0.03
C GLU A 98 1.81 1.09 1.20
N ARG A 99 1.19 0.96 2.38
CA ARG A 99 1.75 1.47 3.65
C ARG A 99 3.10 0.84 4.01
N ALA A 100 3.29 -0.44 3.74
CA ALA A 100 4.55 -1.13 3.98
C ALA A 100 5.61 -0.63 2.98
N ARG A 101 5.23 -0.44 1.72
CA ARG A 101 6.09 0.08 0.65
C ARG A 101 6.50 1.54 0.89
N VAL A 102 5.59 2.40 1.37
CA VAL A 102 5.90 3.78 1.80
C VAL A 102 6.92 3.76 2.93
N LEU A 103 6.73 2.92 3.95
CA LEU A 103 7.69 2.81 5.05
C LEU A 103 9.06 2.34 4.54
N ALA A 104 9.09 1.36 3.63
CA ALA A 104 10.32 0.91 3.00
C ALA A 104 11.03 2.04 2.25
N GLY A 105 10.29 2.83 1.46
CA GLY A 105 10.80 4.01 0.75
C GLY A 105 11.34 5.06 1.70
N LYS A 106 10.65 5.35 2.80
CA LYS A 106 11.10 6.30 3.84
C LYS A 106 12.40 5.86 4.51
N ILE A 107 12.53 4.58 4.85
CA ILE A 107 13.75 4.03 5.43
C ILE A 107 14.88 4.05 4.39
N LEU A 108 14.58 3.70 3.14
CA LEU A 108 15.55 3.73 2.05
C LEU A 108 16.07 5.15 1.80
N GLY A 109 15.19 6.16 1.79
CA GLY A 109 15.59 7.57 1.69
C GLY A 109 16.52 8.02 2.81
N GLN A 110 16.33 7.51 4.05
CA GLN A 110 17.23 7.81 5.17
C GLN A 110 18.59 7.09 5.07
N LEU A 111 18.61 5.86 4.57
CA LEU A 111 19.82 5.03 4.52
C LEU A 111 20.66 5.28 3.26
N ALA A 112 20.00 5.51 2.14
CA ALA A 112 20.56 5.39 0.80
C ALA A 112 19.72 6.21 -0.21
N LEU A 113 19.60 7.52 0.05
CA LEU A 113 18.86 8.45 -0.82
C LEU A 113 19.24 8.35 -2.31
N PRO A 114 20.53 8.28 -2.70
CA PRO A 114 20.90 8.17 -4.12
C PRO A 114 20.31 6.92 -4.79
N GLN A 115 20.22 5.81 -4.05
CA GLN A 115 19.67 4.55 -4.54
C GLN A 115 18.15 4.63 -4.69
N LEU A 116 17.44 5.32 -3.78
CA LEU A 116 16.02 5.59 -3.96
C LEU A 116 15.79 6.45 -5.21
N GLN A 117 16.53 7.57 -5.34
CA GLN A 117 16.40 8.49 -6.48
C GLN A 117 16.69 7.80 -7.82
N ALA A 118 17.70 6.93 -7.87
CA ALA A 118 18.03 6.17 -9.09
C ALA A 118 16.93 5.16 -9.50
N ASN A 119 16.15 4.65 -8.55
CA ASN A 119 15.07 3.68 -8.82
C ASN A 119 13.68 4.33 -8.87
N LEU A 120 13.58 5.62 -8.53
CA LEU A 120 12.32 6.34 -8.40
C LEU A 120 11.53 6.37 -9.73
N PRO A 121 12.14 6.67 -10.90
CA PRO A 121 11.42 6.66 -12.17
C PRO A 121 10.72 5.33 -12.46
N ASP A 122 11.41 4.19 -12.31
CA ASP A 122 10.84 2.86 -12.54
C ASP A 122 9.64 2.57 -11.63
N ILE A 123 9.75 2.96 -10.35
CA ILE A 123 8.68 2.75 -9.38
C ILE A 123 7.48 3.62 -9.74
N LEU A 124 7.72 4.90 -10.05
CA LEU A 124 6.66 5.86 -10.33
C LEU A 124 5.96 5.57 -11.64
N ASP A 125 6.66 5.15 -12.70
CA ASP A 125 6.02 4.88 -14.00
C ASP A 125 4.96 3.77 -13.87
N ILE A 126 5.25 2.71 -13.09
CA ILE A 126 4.29 1.63 -12.79
C ILE A 126 3.10 2.16 -11.97
N GLU A 127 3.35 2.96 -10.94
CA GLU A 127 2.29 3.46 -10.07
C GLU A 127 1.41 4.51 -10.74
N ILE A 128 1.98 5.34 -11.62
CA ILE A 128 1.21 6.30 -12.41
C ILE A 128 0.27 5.54 -13.35
N GLU A 129 0.76 4.49 -14.01
CA GLU A 129 -0.10 3.61 -14.82
C GLU A 129 -1.23 3.00 -13.97
N ARG A 130 -0.93 2.50 -12.76
CA ARG A 130 -1.95 1.99 -11.83
C ARG A 130 -2.97 3.07 -11.44
N ALA A 131 -2.53 4.31 -11.21
CA ALA A 131 -3.42 5.41 -10.87
C ALA A 131 -4.39 5.72 -12.02
N TYR A 132 -3.89 5.79 -13.26
CA TYR A 132 -4.71 5.95 -14.46
C TYR A 132 -5.70 4.80 -14.65
N PHE A 133 -5.25 3.55 -14.45
CA PHE A 133 -6.11 2.37 -14.50
C PHE A 133 -7.29 2.48 -13.53
N TYR A 134 -7.02 2.75 -12.26
CA TYR A 134 -8.05 2.88 -11.23
C TYR A 134 -9.00 4.05 -11.50
N PHE A 135 -8.45 5.20 -11.88
CA PHE A 135 -9.22 6.40 -12.18
C PHE A 135 -10.16 6.17 -13.38
N TYR A 136 -9.65 5.58 -14.46
CA TYR A 136 -10.43 5.30 -15.66
C TYR A 136 -11.62 4.38 -15.37
N PHE A 137 -11.38 3.21 -14.76
CA PHE A 137 -12.48 2.29 -14.46
C PHE A 137 -13.43 2.84 -13.41
N GLY A 138 -12.93 3.56 -12.42
CA GLY A 138 -13.74 4.21 -11.39
C GLY A 138 -14.73 5.25 -11.95
N HIS A 139 -14.54 5.76 -13.17
CA HIS A 139 -15.47 6.72 -13.78
C HIS A 139 -16.25 6.18 -14.99
N THR A 140 -15.90 4.98 -15.47
CA THR A 140 -16.47 4.42 -16.71
C THR A 140 -17.23 3.12 -16.50
N ILE A 141 -16.92 2.34 -15.46
CA ILE A 141 -17.39 0.95 -15.36
C ILE A 141 -18.92 0.85 -15.26
N GLN A 142 -19.56 1.70 -14.46
CA GLN A 142 -21.01 1.71 -14.30
C GLN A 142 -21.72 2.12 -15.60
N LYS A 143 -21.14 3.06 -16.37
CA LYS A 143 -21.67 3.48 -17.67
C LYS A 143 -21.51 2.40 -18.74
N LYS A 144 -20.39 1.65 -18.70
CA LYS A 144 -20.10 0.53 -19.61
C LYS A 144 -21.06 -0.65 -19.37
N TYR A 145 -21.52 -0.84 -18.13
CA TYR A 145 -22.41 -1.92 -17.73
C TYR A 145 -23.65 -1.44 -16.96
N PRO A 146 -24.57 -0.69 -17.62
CA PRO A 146 -25.68 0.00 -16.94
C PRO A 146 -26.74 -0.95 -16.37
N LEU A 147 -26.72 -2.23 -16.75
CA LEU A 147 -27.65 -3.25 -16.26
C LEU A 147 -27.25 -3.87 -14.91
N TYR A 148 -26.02 -3.62 -14.45
CA TYR A 148 -25.51 -4.12 -13.17
C TYR A 148 -25.37 -2.98 -12.17
N ASP A 149 -25.58 -3.28 -10.88
CA ASP A 149 -25.22 -2.37 -9.78
C ASP A 149 -23.74 -2.57 -9.44
N LEU A 150 -22.90 -1.65 -9.90
CA LEU A 150 -21.45 -1.68 -9.73
C LEU A 150 -20.95 -0.58 -8.78
N ASN A 151 -21.82 0.03 -7.98
CA ASN A 151 -21.45 1.13 -7.08
C ASN A 151 -20.33 0.75 -6.10
N MET A 152 -20.33 -0.50 -5.62
CA MET A 152 -19.27 -1.01 -4.74
C MET A 152 -17.92 -1.16 -5.47
N LEU A 153 -17.96 -1.59 -6.73
CA LEU A 153 -16.77 -1.67 -7.60
C LEU A 153 -16.21 -0.28 -7.88
N GLU A 154 -17.08 0.66 -8.25
CA GLU A 154 -16.73 2.06 -8.49
C GLU A 154 -16.02 2.65 -7.27
N SER A 155 -16.61 2.47 -6.08
CA SER A 155 -16.03 2.95 -4.83
C SER A 155 -14.66 2.33 -4.52
N ALA A 156 -14.49 1.03 -4.79
CA ALA A 156 -13.20 0.34 -4.62
C ALA A 156 -12.14 0.89 -5.58
N LEU A 157 -12.50 1.09 -6.85
CA LEU A 157 -11.60 1.62 -7.85
C LEU A 157 -11.16 3.06 -7.52
N LEU A 158 -12.09 3.92 -7.10
CA LEU A 158 -11.77 5.29 -6.70
C LEU A 158 -10.94 5.34 -5.41
N THR A 159 -11.17 4.41 -4.48
CA THR A 159 -10.35 4.26 -3.27
C THR A 159 -8.93 3.80 -3.62
N GLY A 160 -8.80 2.85 -4.55
CA GLY A 160 -7.52 2.39 -5.10
C GLY A 160 -6.75 3.52 -5.76
N TYR A 161 -7.43 4.31 -6.60
CA TYR A 161 -6.87 5.53 -7.20
C TYR A 161 -6.24 6.46 -6.16
N GLN A 162 -7.01 6.84 -5.13
CA GLN A 162 -6.52 7.72 -4.06
C GLN A 162 -5.34 7.11 -3.31
N SER A 163 -5.38 5.81 -3.04
CA SER A 163 -4.31 5.10 -2.34
C SER A 163 -3.00 5.09 -3.13
N VAL A 164 -3.08 4.95 -4.46
CA VAL A 164 -1.92 5.00 -5.36
C VAL A 164 -1.34 6.42 -5.46
N ILE A 165 -2.20 7.45 -5.56
CA ILE A 165 -1.75 8.84 -5.53
C ILE A 165 -1.03 9.15 -4.21
N ASP A 166 -1.63 8.78 -3.07
CA ASP A 166 -1.00 8.95 -1.77
C ASP A 166 0.36 8.25 -1.72
N PHE A 167 0.48 7.02 -2.24
CA PHE A 167 1.76 6.31 -2.33
C PHE A 167 2.80 7.10 -3.11
N ILE A 168 2.45 7.61 -4.29
CA ILE A 168 3.34 8.42 -5.14
C ILE A 168 3.84 9.65 -4.37
N ILE A 169 2.95 10.41 -3.73
CA ILE A 169 3.33 11.62 -2.99
C ILE A 169 4.27 11.30 -1.82
N HIS A 170 3.99 10.25 -1.04
CA HIS A 170 4.86 9.87 0.07
C HIS A 170 6.23 9.38 -0.42
N LEU A 171 6.30 8.67 -1.55
CA LEU A 171 7.56 8.21 -2.11
C LEU A 171 8.40 9.38 -2.66
N LEU A 172 7.76 10.36 -3.30
CA LEU A 172 8.39 11.62 -3.71
C LEU A 172 8.97 12.36 -2.50
N GLY A 173 8.21 12.48 -1.42
CA GLY A 173 8.70 13.06 -0.16
C GLY A 173 9.90 12.29 0.41
N ALA A 174 9.85 10.95 0.42
CA ALA A 174 10.96 10.11 0.85
C ALA A 174 12.23 10.26 -0.01
N ALA A 175 12.07 10.58 -1.30
CA ALA A 175 13.16 10.85 -2.24
C ALA A 175 13.70 12.28 -2.19
N GLY A 176 13.21 13.11 -1.26
CA GLY A 176 13.64 14.49 -1.09
C GLY A 176 12.97 15.49 -2.03
N SER A 177 11.92 15.07 -2.76
CA SER A 177 11.17 15.91 -3.70
C SER A 177 10.04 16.70 -3.03
N SER A 178 9.88 16.65 -1.70
CA SER A 178 8.90 17.44 -0.95
C SER A 178 9.27 17.51 0.53
N GLU A 179 9.06 18.66 1.19
CA GLU A 179 9.36 18.87 2.61
C GLU A 179 8.35 18.19 3.56
N ASP A 180 7.07 18.07 3.19
CA ASP A 180 6.03 17.43 4.01
C ASP A 180 4.97 16.72 3.14
N PRO A 181 5.18 15.43 2.79
CA PRO A 181 4.23 14.69 1.97
C PRO A 181 2.86 14.49 2.64
N GLU A 182 2.81 14.41 3.97
CA GLU A 182 1.54 14.27 4.70
C GLU A 182 0.66 15.52 4.58
N LEU A 183 1.26 16.72 4.62
CA LEU A 183 0.52 17.96 4.40
C LEU A 183 0.03 18.08 2.96
N ILE A 184 0.84 17.70 1.98
CA ILE A 184 0.44 17.70 0.57
C ILE A 184 -0.75 16.76 0.36
N VAL A 185 -0.66 15.52 0.83
CA VAL A 185 -1.77 14.54 0.74
C VAL A 185 -3.04 15.11 1.37
N ARG A 186 -2.96 15.69 2.58
CA ARG A 186 -4.13 16.33 3.21
C ARG A 186 -4.69 17.49 2.40
N GLY A 187 -3.82 18.25 1.74
CA GLY A 187 -4.22 19.35 0.86
C GLY A 187 -4.95 18.85 -0.37
N LEU A 188 -4.46 17.78 -1.00
CA LEU A 188 -5.10 17.12 -2.15
C LEU A 188 -6.46 16.51 -1.80
N HIS A 189 -6.64 16.01 -0.57
CA HIS A 189 -7.96 15.52 -0.11
C HIS A 189 -8.89 16.63 0.39
N SER A 190 -8.46 17.90 0.39
CA SER A 190 -9.25 19.00 0.91
C SER A 190 -10.38 19.38 -0.03
N ARG A 191 -11.60 19.54 0.50
CA ARG A 191 -12.72 20.12 -0.25
C ARG A 191 -12.57 21.62 -0.52
N ASN A 192 -11.55 22.25 0.06
CA ASN A 192 -11.26 23.67 -0.16
C ASN A 192 -10.35 23.80 -1.38
N GLU A 193 -10.89 24.36 -2.47
CA GLU A 193 -10.20 24.57 -3.75
C GLU A 193 -8.85 25.29 -3.60
N LYS A 194 -8.74 26.23 -2.65
CA LYS A 194 -7.50 26.96 -2.40
C LYS A 194 -6.44 26.06 -1.76
N THR A 195 -6.83 25.26 -0.77
CA THR A 195 -5.92 24.29 -0.13
C THR A 195 -5.48 23.23 -1.13
N HIS A 196 -6.41 22.75 -1.97
CA HIS A 196 -6.15 21.82 -3.05
C HIS A 196 -5.13 22.39 -4.05
N SER A 197 -5.42 23.58 -4.60
CA SER A 197 -4.56 24.28 -5.55
C SER A 197 -3.15 24.53 -5.00
N HIS A 198 -3.02 24.93 -3.73
CA HIS A 198 -1.71 25.10 -3.10
C HIS A 198 -0.93 23.79 -2.98
N ALA A 199 -1.60 22.66 -2.75
CA ALA A 199 -0.95 21.35 -2.67
C ALA A 199 -0.42 20.92 -4.05
N VAL A 200 -1.22 21.13 -5.10
CA VAL A 200 -0.80 20.93 -6.50
C VAL A 200 0.38 21.82 -6.86
N GLU A 201 0.31 23.12 -6.58
CA GLU A 201 1.40 24.07 -6.86
C GLU A 201 2.68 23.72 -6.11
N SER A 202 2.55 23.23 -4.87
CA SER A 202 3.69 22.75 -4.09
C SER A 202 4.36 21.55 -4.77
N LEU A 203 3.57 20.60 -5.26
CA LEU A 203 4.08 19.46 -6.02
C LEU A 203 4.73 19.89 -7.34
N GLU A 204 4.13 20.83 -8.08
CA GLU A 204 4.70 21.34 -9.32
C GLU A 204 6.10 21.92 -9.12
N LYS A 205 6.31 22.64 -8.00
CA LYS A 205 7.58 23.29 -7.69
C LYS A 205 8.67 22.35 -7.21
N THR A 206 8.30 21.26 -6.53
CA THR A 206 9.27 20.38 -5.84
C THR A 206 9.48 19.04 -6.54
N CYS A 207 8.53 18.60 -7.36
CA CYS A 207 8.60 17.36 -8.13
C CYS A 207 9.41 17.53 -9.41
N ASP A 208 9.97 16.44 -9.92
CA ASP A 208 10.55 16.41 -11.26
C ASP A 208 9.49 16.74 -12.32
N VAL A 209 9.84 17.58 -13.29
CA VAL A 209 8.90 18.11 -14.30
C VAL A 209 8.29 16.99 -15.15
N ARG A 210 9.05 15.92 -15.44
CA ARG A 210 8.52 14.75 -16.18
C ARG A 210 7.45 14.09 -15.35
N ILE A 211 7.76 13.77 -14.09
CA ILE A 211 6.82 13.09 -13.19
C ILE A 211 5.57 13.94 -12.96
N PHE A 212 5.73 15.24 -12.66
CA PHE A 212 4.60 16.13 -12.44
C PHE A 212 3.66 16.16 -13.65
N LYS A 213 4.19 16.30 -14.87
CA LYS A 213 3.36 16.27 -16.09
C LYS A 213 2.55 14.99 -16.26
N LEU A 214 3.06 13.86 -15.77
CA LEU A 214 2.36 12.58 -15.87
C LEU A 214 1.24 12.46 -14.82
N ILE A 215 1.40 13.02 -13.62
CA ILE A 215 0.39 12.96 -12.55
C ILE A 215 -0.59 14.13 -12.54
N ALA A 216 -0.21 15.30 -13.07
CA ALA A 216 -1.00 16.53 -13.04
C ALA A 216 -2.45 16.32 -13.52
N PRO A 217 -2.74 15.60 -14.63
CA PRO A 217 -4.12 15.38 -15.05
C PRO A 217 -5.00 14.65 -14.03
N LEU A 218 -4.40 13.86 -13.15
CA LEU A 218 -5.10 13.15 -12.09
C LEU A 218 -5.36 14.07 -10.88
N LEU A 219 -4.39 14.93 -10.57
CA LEU A 219 -4.42 15.84 -9.42
C LEU A 219 -5.27 17.09 -9.66
N ASP A 220 -5.14 17.72 -10.82
CA ASP A 220 -5.74 19.04 -11.09
C ASP A 220 -7.27 19.00 -11.11
N ASP A 221 -7.92 20.14 -10.85
CA ASP A 221 -9.38 20.31 -11.01
C ASP A 221 -9.79 20.47 -12.49
N LEU A 222 -9.23 19.63 -13.37
CA LEU A 222 -9.62 19.56 -14.78
C LEU A 222 -11.02 18.95 -14.93
N PRO A 223 -11.79 19.38 -15.96
CA PRO A 223 -13.00 18.68 -16.37
C PRO A 223 -12.74 17.18 -16.56
N LEU A 224 -13.71 16.35 -16.18
CA LEU A 224 -13.58 14.89 -16.29
C LEU A 224 -13.22 14.44 -17.70
N GLU A 225 -13.73 15.13 -18.73
CA GLU A 225 -13.44 14.85 -20.15
C GLU A 225 -11.95 14.98 -20.46
N ASP A 226 -11.29 16.02 -19.94
CA ASP A 226 -9.84 16.24 -20.13
C ASP A 226 -9.03 15.19 -19.36
N LYS A 227 -9.47 14.82 -18.15
CA LYS A 227 -8.85 13.73 -17.38
C LYS A 227 -8.97 12.39 -18.10
N MET A 228 -10.14 12.09 -18.67
CA MET A 228 -10.36 10.88 -19.47
C MET A 228 -9.51 10.90 -20.74
N ALA A 229 -9.38 12.05 -21.41
CA ALA A 229 -8.48 12.17 -22.56
C ALA A 229 -7.01 11.91 -22.19
N ALA A 230 -6.58 12.31 -20.99
CA ALA A 230 -5.27 11.95 -20.47
C ALA A 230 -5.13 10.44 -20.21
N CYS A 231 -6.14 9.78 -19.62
CA CYS A 231 -6.17 8.33 -19.46
C CYS A 231 -6.02 7.61 -20.81
N LEU A 232 -6.74 8.05 -21.84
CA LEU A 232 -6.74 7.39 -23.16
C LEU A 232 -5.45 7.63 -23.95
N LYS A 233 -4.70 8.70 -23.64
CA LYS A 233 -3.36 8.94 -24.22
C LYS A 233 -2.31 8.02 -23.64
N TRP A 234 -2.54 7.51 -22.43
CA TRP A 234 -1.63 6.58 -21.78
C TRP A 234 -1.80 5.20 -22.43
N GLN A 235 -0.70 4.62 -22.92
CA GLN A 235 -0.67 3.43 -23.76
C GLN A 235 -0.90 2.12 -22.97
N GLY A 236 -1.89 2.08 -22.08
CA GLY A 236 -2.25 0.85 -21.39
C GLY A 236 -3.41 0.11 -22.07
N ASP A 237 -3.44 -1.21 -21.90
CA ASP A 237 -4.48 -2.09 -22.47
C ASP A 237 -5.84 -1.97 -21.74
N TYR A 238 -5.96 -1.05 -20.78
CA TYR A 238 -7.10 -0.97 -19.88
C TYR A 238 -8.42 -0.42 -20.47
N PRO A 239 -8.50 0.29 -21.60
CA PRO A 239 -9.81 0.59 -22.19
C PRO A 239 -10.59 -0.68 -22.57
N GLU A 240 -9.88 -1.77 -22.87
CA GLU A 240 -10.42 -2.96 -23.51
C GLU A 240 -10.85 -4.06 -22.53
N LEU A 241 -10.38 -4.05 -21.28
CA LEU A 241 -10.71 -5.11 -20.32
C LEU A 241 -12.23 -5.25 -20.14
N SER A 242 -12.67 -6.50 -20.18
CA SER A 242 -14.01 -6.90 -19.80
C SER A 242 -14.20 -6.80 -18.28
N LEU A 243 -15.45 -6.79 -17.83
CA LEU A 243 -15.77 -6.83 -16.39
C LEU A 243 -15.13 -8.05 -15.71
N SER A 244 -15.12 -9.21 -16.36
CA SER A 244 -14.51 -10.43 -15.80
C SER A 244 -13.00 -10.27 -15.59
N GLU A 245 -12.29 -9.75 -16.60
CA GLU A 245 -10.85 -9.53 -16.51
C GLU A 245 -10.49 -8.45 -15.47
N LEU A 246 -11.29 -7.39 -15.38
CA LEU A 246 -11.15 -6.37 -14.34
C LEU A 246 -11.27 -6.97 -12.94
N LEU A 247 -12.32 -7.77 -12.68
CA LEU A 247 -12.52 -8.42 -11.38
C LEU A 247 -11.37 -9.39 -11.06
N SER A 248 -10.92 -10.18 -12.03
CA SER A 248 -9.76 -11.07 -11.86
C SER A 248 -8.46 -10.31 -11.58
N LYS A 249 -8.29 -9.10 -12.13
CA LYS A 249 -7.15 -8.22 -11.80
C LYS A 249 -7.24 -7.68 -10.37
N LEU A 250 -8.43 -7.30 -9.92
CA LEU A 250 -8.66 -6.83 -8.54
C LEU A 250 -8.50 -7.93 -7.48
N GLU A 251 -8.79 -9.19 -7.83
CA GLU A 251 -8.52 -10.34 -6.96
C GLU A 251 -7.04 -10.57 -6.67
N GLN A 252 -6.16 -10.11 -7.55
CA GLN A 252 -4.71 -10.16 -7.38
C GLN A 252 -4.16 -8.92 -6.66
N SER A 253 -5.02 -7.97 -6.30
CA SER A 253 -4.63 -6.73 -5.62
C SER A 253 -4.12 -7.01 -4.19
N PRO A 254 -3.10 -6.28 -3.69
CA PRO A 254 -2.72 -6.33 -2.28
C PRO A 254 -3.80 -5.79 -1.34
N SER A 255 -4.76 -5.02 -1.85
CA SER A 255 -5.89 -4.48 -1.10
C SER A 255 -6.89 -5.58 -0.76
N LEU A 256 -7.11 -5.85 0.54
CA LEU A 256 -8.18 -6.75 1.00
C LEU A 256 -9.55 -6.29 0.47
N PHE A 257 -9.78 -4.98 0.41
CA PHE A 257 -11.06 -4.43 -0.04
C PHE A 257 -11.32 -4.76 -1.52
N ASP A 258 -10.32 -4.57 -2.39
CA ASP A 258 -10.42 -4.90 -3.81
C ASP A 258 -10.75 -6.38 -4.01
N ARG A 259 -10.04 -7.26 -3.30
CA ARG A 259 -10.26 -8.72 -3.35
C ARG A 259 -11.67 -9.10 -2.93
N VAL A 260 -12.15 -8.55 -1.80
CA VAL A 260 -13.50 -8.80 -1.28
C VAL A 260 -14.57 -8.32 -2.26
N VAL A 261 -14.42 -7.13 -2.82
CA VAL A 261 -15.36 -6.56 -3.79
C VAL A 261 -15.41 -7.41 -5.07
N ALA A 262 -14.24 -7.82 -5.56
CA ALA A 262 -14.15 -8.61 -6.77
C ALA A 262 -14.85 -9.98 -6.63
N VAL A 263 -14.50 -10.73 -5.58
CA VAL A 263 -15.12 -12.04 -5.29
C VAL A 263 -16.62 -11.92 -5.07
N ARG A 264 -17.06 -10.91 -4.31
CA ARG A 264 -18.49 -10.68 -4.05
C ARG A 264 -19.26 -10.43 -5.34
N LEU A 265 -18.72 -9.61 -6.25
CA LEU A 265 -19.36 -9.32 -7.52
C LEU A 265 -19.37 -10.52 -8.45
N LYS A 266 -18.28 -11.31 -8.51
CA LYS A 266 -18.28 -12.57 -9.26
C LYS A 266 -19.38 -13.52 -8.77
N ALA A 267 -19.58 -13.62 -7.46
CA ALA A 267 -20.64 -14.43 -6.85
C ALA A 267 -22.04 -13.89 -7.19
N GLN A 268 -22.27 -12.58 -7.03
CA GLN A 268 -23.55 -11.93 -7.34
C GLN A 268 -23.94 -12.06 -8.81
N LEU A 269 -22.97 -11.92 -9.72
CA LEU A 269 -23.15 -12.04 -11.16
C LEU A 269 -23.12 -13.49 -11.66
N LYS A 270 -22.94 -14.46 -10.75
CA LYS A 270 -22.84 -15.90 -11.06
C LYS A 270 -21.83 -16.20 -12.17
N MET A 271 -20.67 -15.56 -12.11
CA MET A 271 -19.59 -15.78 -13.08
C MET A 271 -19.10 -17.24 -13.05
N PRO A 272 -18.56 -17.79 -14.13
CA PRO A 272 -18.05 -19.16 -14.14
C PRO A 272 -16.96 -19.35 -13.07
N ASN A 273 -16.90 -20.54 -12.47
CA ASN A 273 -15.81 -20.99 -11.58
C ASN A 273 -15.51 -20.14 -10.32
N TRP A 274 -16.32 -19.12 -10.00
CA TRP A 274 -16.06 -18.21 -8.88
C TRP A 274 -15.84 -18.91 -7.52
N ARG A 275 -16.52 -20.05 -7.30
CA ARG A 275 -16.36 -20.86 -6.07
C ARG A 275 -15.03 -21.61 -6.01
N GLU A 276 -14.54 -22.09 -7.15
CA GLU A 276 -13.26 -22.80 -7.23
C GLU A 276 -12.12 -21.80 -7.05
N GLU A 277 -12.20 -20.66 -7.72
CA GLU A 277 -11.26 -19.54 -7.58
C GLU A 277 -11.18 -19.04 -6.13
N LEU A 278 -12.32 -18.87 -5.46
CA LEU A 278 -12.37 -18.48 -4.05
C LEU A 278 -11.66 -19.49 -3.14
N ARG A 279 -11.89 -20.79 -3.35
CA ARG A 279 -11.24 -21.85 -2.55
C ARG A 279 -9.72 -21.87 -2.75
N GLU A 280 -9.24 -21.63 -3.97
CA GLU A 280 -7.80 -21.51 -4.23
C GLU A 280 -7.19 -20.27 -3.56
N GLN A 281 -7.91 -19.15 -3.56
CA GLN A 281 -7.46 -17.93 -2.88
C GLN A 281 -7.39 -18.11 -1.36
N MET A 282 -8.35 -18.83 -0.76
CA MET A 282 -8.34 -19.10 0.68
C MET A 282 -7.04 -19.76 1.12
N LYS A 283 -6.46 -20.69 0.34
CA LYS A 283 -5.21 -21.39 0.69
C LYS A 283 -4.02 -20.47 0.98
N HIS A 284 -4.05 -19.24 0.45
CA HIS A 284 -2.93 -18.29 0.51
C HIS A 284 -3.31 -16.94 1.15
N SER A 285 -4.51 -16.83 1.75
CA SER A 285 -5.04 -15.57 2.27
C SER A 285 -4.96 -15.45 3.80
N ASP A 286 -5.19 -14.26 4.31
CA ASP A 286 -5.24 -13.97 5.74
C ASP A 286 -6.56 -14.39 6.40
N GLU A 287 -6.60 -14.44 7.72
CA GLU A 287 -7.75 -14.87 8.52
C GLU A 287 -9.02 -14.02 8.23
N ASN A 288 -8.85 -12.72 8.00
CA ASN A 288 -9.96 -11.82 7.67
C ASN A 288 -10.64 -12.21 6.36
N PHE A 289 -9.85 -12.54 5.34
CA PHE A 289 -10.39 -12.99 4.05
C PHE A 289 -11.04 -14.37 4.17
N HIS A 290 -10.48 -15.27 5.00
CA HIS A 290 -11.12 -16.57 5.28
C HIS A 290 -12.51 -16.40 5.87
N GLN A 291 -12.68 -15.53 6.87
CA GLN A 291 -13.97 -15.29 7.49
C GLN A 291 -15.00 -14.82 6.44
N PHE A 292 -14.63 -13.85 5.61
CA PHE A 292 -15.48 -13.39 4.50
C PHE A 292 -15.81 -14.52 3.50
N ALA A 293 -14.82 -15.31 3.12
CA ALA A 293 -15.01 -16.39 2.14
C ALA A 293 -15.97 -17.48 2.65
N TYR A 294 -15.90 -17.83 3.94
CA TYR A 294 -16.85 -18.76 4.56
C TYR A 294 -18.28 -18.20 4.54
N GLU A 295 -18.47 -16.95 4.97
CA GLU A 295 -19.78 -16.29 4.95
C GLU A 295 -20.38 -16.27 3.53
N LEU A 296 -19.55 -16.09 2.50
CA LEU A 296 -19.99 -16.07 1.11
C LEU A 296 -20.32 -17.45 0.53
N LEU A 297 -19.62 -18.51 0.98
CA LEU A 297 -19.86 -19.89 0.52
C LEU A 297 -21.09 -20.53 1.18
N GLU A 298 -21.52 -20.02 2.33
CA GLU A 298 -22.74 -20.45 3.03
C GLU A 298 -24.03 -19.84 2.45
N LEU A 299 -23.92 -18.83 1.56
CA LEU A 299 -25.02 -18.19 0.82
C LEU A 299 -25.34 -18.91 -0.51
#